data_AF-A0A562ZVP1-F1
#
_entry.id   AF-A0A562ZVP1-F1
#
_cell.length_a   1.000
_cell.length_b   1.000
_cell.length_c   1.000
_cell.angle_alpha   90.00
_cell.angle_beta   90.00
_cell.angle_gamma   90.00
#
_symmetry.space_group_name_H-M   'P 1'
#
loop_
_entity.id
_entity.type
_entity.pdbx_description
1 polymer ?
#
loop_
_entity_poly.entity_id
_entity_poly.type
_entity_poly.pdbx_seq_one_letter_code
_entity_poly.pdbx_strand_id
1 'polypeptide(L)'
;MQMTDRHREYWQKNLRITGILLAIWFVVTFVVGYFARDLNFNFFGWPFSFWMGAQGALVIYVLIIWYYAHYMNKLDQEYGVAEEE
;
A
#
# COMPACT_ATOMS: atom_id res chain seq x y z
N MET A 1 32.42 -6.82 5.70
CA MET A 1 31.29 -6.62 6.63
C MET A 1 30.34 -7.78 6.44
N GLN A 2 30.33 -8.76 7.35
CA GLN A 2 29.42 -9.91 7.27
C GLN A 2 28.00 -9.41 7.58
N MET A 3 27.18 -9.22 6.54
CA MET A 3 25.75 -8.99 6.74
C MET A 3 25.15 -10.30 7.25
N THR A 4 25.05 -10.44 8.57
CA THR A 4 24.32 -11.51 9.26
C THR A 4 23.00 -11.77 8.53
N ASP A 5 22.71 -13.02 8.15
CA ASP A 5 21.58 -13.43 7.28
C ASP A 5 20.23 -12.77 7.64
N ARG A 6 20.03 -12.41 8.92
CA ARG A 6 18.86 -11.68 9.42
C ARG A 6 18.65 -10.30 8.78
N HIS A 7 19.72 -9.54 8.49
CA HIS A 7 19.62 -8.24 7.80
C HIS A 7 19.15 -8.40 6.34
N ARG A 8 19.57 -9.48 5.69
CA ARG A 8 19.19 -9.77 4.30
C ARG A 8 17.71 -10.16 4.21
N GLU A 9 17.23 -10.92 5.18
CA GLU A 9 15.81 -11.28 5.28
C GLU A 9 14.92 -10.07 5.60
N TYR A 10 15.35 -9.20 6.52
CA TYR A 10 14.67 -7.93 6.80
C TYR A 10 14.57 -7.05 5.55
N TRP A 11 15.68 -6.89 4.82
CA TRP A 11 15.72 -6.13 3.57
C TRP A 11 14.79 -6.70 2.50
N GLN A 12 14.76 -8.03 2.33
CA GLN A 12 13.86 -8.68 1.39
C GLN A 12 12.38 -8.52 1.78
N LYS A 13 12.04 -8.63 3.07
CA LYS A 13 10.68 -8.38 3.57
C LYS A 13 10.25 -6.94 3.30
N ASN A 14 11.14 -5.97 3.54
CA ASN A 14 10.88 -4.56 3.27
C ASN A 14 10.66 -4.29 1.78
N LEU A 15 11.55 -4.82 0.91
CA LEU A 15 11.39 -4.71 -0.54
C LEU A 15 10.09 -5.33 -1.04
N ARG A 16 9.67 -6.47 -0.46
CA ARG A 16 8.42 -7.13 -0.84
C ARG A 16 7.20 -6.27 -0.51
N ILE A 17 7.20 -5.62 0.66
CA ILE A 17 6.15 -4.69 1.06
C ILE A 17 6.13 -3.47 0.16
N THR A 18 7.27 -2.82 -0.02
CA THR A 18 7.39 -1.65 -0.90
C THR A 18 6.93 -1.99 -2.32
N GLY A 19 7.27 -3.18 -2.83
CA GLY A 19 6.79 -3.68 -4.12
C GLY A 19 5.27 -3.87 -4.17
N ILE A 20 4.67 -4.45 -3.13
CA ILE A 20 3.20 -4.59 -3.04
C ILE A 20 2.52 -3.22 -2.97
N LEU A 21 3.05 -2.29 -2.18
CA LEU A 21 2.50 -0.94 -2.08
C LEU A 21 2.57 -0.19 -3.40
N LEU A 22 3.70 -0.28 -4.10
CA LEU A 22 3.87 0.29 -5.44
C LEU A 22 2.91 -0.34 -6.45
N ALA A 23 2.67 -1.65 -6.36
CA ALA A 23 1.70 -2.35 -7.20
C ALA A 23 0.27 -1.87 -6.93
N ILE A 24 -0.13 -1.74 -5.66
CA ILE A 24 -1.46 -1.20 -5.29
C ILE A 24 -1.59 0.24 -5.77
N TRP A 25 -0.58 1.06 -5.53
CA TRP A 25 -0.51 2.44 -6.02
C TRP A 25 -0.72 2.51 -7.53
N PHE A 26 -0.01 1.67 -8.29
CA PHE A 26 -0.12 1.58 -9.75
C PHE A 26 -1.51 1.13 -10.19
N VAL A 27 -2.13 0.16 -9.51
CA VAL A 27 -3.50 -0.26 -9.82
C VAL A 27 -4.47 0.90 -9.60
N VAL A 28 -4.34 1.63 -8.50
CA VAL A 28 -5.24 2.73 -8.14
C VAL A 28 -5.09 3.93 -9.07
N THR A 29 -3.88 4.24 -9.53
CA THR A 29 -3.64 5.36 -10.45
C THR A 29 -3.91 4.98 -11.90
N PHE A 30 -3.47 3.80 -12.32
CA PHE A 30 -3.47 3.40 -13.72
C PHE A 30 -4.69 2.56 -14.09
N VAL A 31 -5.02 1.52 -13.33
CA VAL A 31 -6.14 0.61 -13.65
C VAL A 31 -7.48 1.32 -13.42
N VAL A 32 -7.65 2.06 -12.33
CA VAL A 32 -8.88 2.83 -12.07
C VAL A 32 -9.07 3.93 -13.12
N GLY A 33 -8.00 4.61 -13.53
CA GLY A 33 -8.05 5.61 -14.59
C GLY A 33 -8.34 5.02 -15.97
N TYR A 34 -7.69 3.91 -16.31
CA TYR A 34 -7.86 3.20 -17.58
C TYR A 34 -9.26 2.61 -17.73
N PHE A 35 -9.74 1.92 -16.70
CA PHE A 35 -11.09 1.35 -16.65
C PHE A 35 -12.14 2.37 -16.23
N ALA A 36 -11.81 3.65 -16.05
CA ALA A 36 -12.77 4.68 -15.64
C ALA A 36 -14.03 4.72 -16.52
N ARG A 37 -13.89 4.34 -17.80
CA ARG A 37 -14.98 4.29 -18.76
C ARG A 37 -15.94 3.11 -18.51
N ASP A 38 -15.41 1.93 -18.21
CA ASP A 38 -16.19 0.72 -17.87
C ASP A 38 -16.70 0.72 -16.42
N LEU A 39 -15.98 1.39 -15.52
CA LEU A 39 -16.33 1.61 -14.12
C LEU A 39 -17.38 2.73 -13.92
N ASN A 40 -18.07 3.17 -14.97
CA ASN A 40 -19.20 4.13 -14.86
C ASN A 40 -20.50 3.47 -14.39
N PHE A 41 -20.45 2.56 -13.43
CA PHE A 41 -21.66 2.12 -12.74
C PHE A 41 -22.04 3.17 -11.68
N ASN A 42 -23.35 3.35 -11.48
CA ASN A 42 -23.86 4.26 -10.46
C ASN A 42 -23.55 3.68 -9.07
N PHE A 43 -22.60 4.30 -8.37
CA PHE A 43 -22.28 4.01 -6.99
C PHE A 43 -22.73 5.18 -6.13
N PHE A 44 -23.62 4.94 -5.17
CA PHE A 44 -24.18 5.98 -4.31
C PHE A 44 -24.89 7.15 -5.05
N GLY A 45 -25.34 6.92 -6.29
CA GLY A 45 -26.02 7.93 -7.13
C GLY A 45 -25.09 8.75 -8.03
N TRP A 46 -23.79 8.44 -8.06
CA TRP A 46 -22.77 9.09 -8.89
C TRP A 46 -21.92 8.03 -9.61
N PRO A 47 -21.23 8.37 -10.72
CA PRO A 47 -20.35 7.41 -11.38
C PRO A 47 -19.22 6.97 -10.43
N PHE A 48 -18.99 5.66 -10.29
CA PHE A 48 -17.94 5.15 -9.40
C PHE A 48 -16.55 5.69 -9.76
N SER A 49 -16.26 5.85 -11.06
CA SER A 49 -15.04 6.52 -11.55
C SER A 49 -14.85 7.92 -10.95
N PHE A 50 -15.92 8.69 -10.81
CA PHE A 50 -15.91 10.02 -10.19
C PHE A 50 -15.69 9.94 -8.68
N TRP A 51 -16.39 9.04 -7.98
CA TRP A 51 -16.20 8.81 -6.55
C TRP A 51 -14.76 8.36 -6.23
N MET A 52 -14.18 7.50 -7.07
CA MET A 52 -12.80 7.06 -6.95
C MET A 52 -11.80 8.20 -7.11
N GLY A 53 -12.02 9.12 -8.06
CA GLY A 53 -11.18 10.31 -8.19
C GLY A 53 -11.32 11.29 -7.03
N ALA A 54 -12.53 11.43 -6.46
CA ALA A 54 -12.83 12.40 -5.42
C ALA A 54 -12.40 11.97 -4.01
N GLN A 55 -12.72 10.72 -3.62
CA GLN A 55 -12.45 10.22 -2.27
C GLN A 55 -11.82 8.82 -2.25
N GLY A 56 -12.21 7.94 -3.18
CA GLY A 56 -11.73 6.56 -3.17
C GLY A 56 -10.20 6.47 -3.24
N ALA A 57 -9.56 7.24 -4.12
CA ALA A 57 -8.10 7.29 -4.21
C ALA A 57 -7.47 7.74 -2.89
N LEU A 58 -7.96 8.82 -2.28
CA LEU A 58 -7.46 9.33 -1.00
C LEU A 58 -7.55 8.28 0.11
N VAL A 59 -8.69 7.59 0.24
CA VAL A 59 -8.87 6.51 1.22
C VAL A 59 -7.86 5.39 0.97
N ILE A 60 -7.62 5.02 -0.29
CA ILE A 60 -6.65 3.97 -0.62
C ILE A 60 -5.23 4.41 -0.28
N TYR A 61 -4.85 5.67 -0.53
CA TYR A 61 -3.54 6.20 -0.10
C TYR A 61 -3.35 6.12 1.42
N VAL A 62 -4.38 6.48 2.19
CA VAL A 62 -4.33 6.36 3.66
C VAL A 62 -4.22 4.90 4.09
N LEU A 63 -4.96 3.99 3.45
CA LEU A 63 -4.86 2.55 3.74
C LEU A 63 -3.49 1.98 3.40
N ILE A 64 -2.85 2.42 2.31
CA ILE A 64 -1.48 2.06 1.94
C ILE A 64 -0.51 2.47 3.06
N ILE A 65 -0.58 3.73 3.52
CA ILE A 65 0.29 4.25 4.57
C ILE A 65 0.05 3.52 5.90
N TRP A 66 -1.21 3.34 6.29
CA TRP A 66 -1.58 2.64 7.51
C TRP A 66 -1.10 1.19 7.49
N TYR A 67 -1.28 0.49 6.37
CA TYR A 67 -0.81 -0.89 6.21
C TYR A 67 0.71 -0.99 6.26
N TYR A 68 1.43 -0.06 5.63
CA TYR A 68 2.89 0.02 5.73
C TYR A 68 3.34 0.21 7.18
N ALA A 69 2.79 1.20 7.87
CA ALA A 69 3.14 1.50 9.25
C ALA A 69 2.85 0.30 10.18
N HIS A 70 1.70 -0.35 10.00
CA HIS A 70 1.34 -1.52 10.79
C HIS A 70 2.24 -2.73 10.49
N TYR A 71 2.57 -2.97 9.22
CA TYR A 71 3.47 -4.05 8.84
C TYR A 71 4.90 -3.80 9.33
N MET A 72 5.41 -2.57 9.18
CA MET A 72 6.74 -2.20 9.63
C MET A 72 6.84 -2.35 11.16
N ASN A 73 5.84 -1.88 11.90
CA ASN A 73 5.76 -2.07 13.35
C ASN A 73 5.76 -3.57 13.74
N LYS A 74 5.02 -4.42 13.00
CA LYS A 74 5.03 -5.87 13.23
C LYS A 74 6.39 -6.49 12.90
N LEU A 75 7.06 -6.00 11.85
CA LEU A 75 8.39 -6.45 11.44
C LEU A 75 9.44 -6.06 12.48
N ASP A 76 9.38 -4.84 13.00
CA ASP A 76 10.30 -4.34 14.02
C ASP A 76 10.11 -5.11 15.34
N GLN A 77 8.87 -5.46 15.71
CA GLN A 77 8.58 -6.38 16.82
C GLN A 77 9.16 -7.80 16.60
N GLU A 78 9.07 -8.35 15.38
CA GLU A 78 9.55 -9.70 15.05
C GLU A 78 11.09 -9.79 15.07
N TYR A 79 11.78 -8.72 14.68
CA TYR A 79 13.25 -8.66 14.69
C TYR A 79 13.83 -8.04 15.97
N GLY A 80 13.00 -7.63 16.94
CA GLY A 80 13.43 -7.09 18.22
C GLY A 80 14.11 -5.73 18.12
N VAL A 81 13.81 -4.97 17.06
CA VAL A 81 14.25 -3.58 16.84
C VAL A 81 13.08 -2.64 17.13
N ALA A 82 12.22 -3.01 18.08
CA ALA A 82 11.28 -2.06 18.64
C ALA A 82 12.14 -1.01 19.36
N GLU A 83 12.30 0.16 18.76
CA GLU A 83 12.71 1.34 19.51
C GLU A 83 11.67 1.50 20.62
N GLU A 84 12.11 1.29 21.86
CA GLU A 84 11.38 1.61 23.06
C GLU A 84 11.17 3.13 23.05
N GLU A 85 9.99 3.58 22.61
CA GLU A 85 9.43 4.87 23.03
C GLU A 85 8.12 4.64 23.80
#